data_AF-A0AAV2HJH0-F1
#
_entry.id   AF-A0AAV2HJH0-F1
#
_cell.length_a   1.000
_cell.length_b   1.000
_cell.length_c   1.000
_cell.angle_alpha   90.00
_cell.angle_beta   90.00
_cell.angle_gamma   90.00
#
_symmetry.space_group_name_H-M   'P 1'
#
loop_
_entity.id
_entity.type
_entity.pdbx_description
1 polymer ?
#
loop_
_entity_poly.entity_id
_entity_poly.type
_entity_poly.pdbx_seq_one_letter_code
_entity_poly.pdbx_strand_id
1 'polypeptide(L)'
;MFYFLYLIAVLTLVAAFPRYQSDIPNGDRVPHPCRIGLWIGVGHFNANGTGPRNEFGLDFAAAGHVWTQTLCFQDSDKDGISNGEELGDPNCLWTKNSFDDFPAATTHPGICEPVDHPHCSWQAFTC
;
A
#
# COMPACT_ATOMS: atom_id res chain seq x y z
N MET A 1 -52.17 6.41 25.78
CA MET A 1 -51.46 5.30 25.12
C MET A 1 -50.20 5.90 24.48
N PHE A 2 -49.06 5.84 25.16
CA PHE A 2 -47.82 6.46 24.68
C PHE A 2 -46.87 5.36 24.19
N TYR A 3 -46.66 5.30 22.88
CA TYR A 3 -45.71 4.39 22.25
C TYR A 3 -44.31 4.99 22.35
N PHE A 4 -43.45 4.41 23.19
CA PHE A 4 -42.02 4.68 23.16
C PHE A 4 -41.39 3.89 22.01
N LEU A 5 -40.97 4.56 20.94
CA LEU A 5 -40.16 3.98 19.89
C LEU A 5 -38.69 4.04 20.32
N TYR A 6 -38.11 2.90 20.67
CA TYR A 6 -36.68 2.77 20.93
C TYR A 6 -35.94 2.63 19.60
N LEU A 7 -35.15 3.65 19.24
CA LEU A 7 -34.25 3.60 18.08
C LEU A 7 -33.01 2.80 18.48
N ILE A 8 -32.90 1.55 18.03
CA ILE A 8 -31.70 0.74 18.24
C ILE A 8 -30.65 1.19 17.21
N ALA A 9 -29.64 1.92 17.66
CA ALA A 9 -28.47 2.26 16.86
C ALA A 9 -27.59 1.01 16.70
N VAL A 10 -27.51 0.48 15.48
CA VAL A 10 -26.60 -0.62 15.13
C VAL A 10 -25.22 -0.02 14.92
N LEU A 11 -24.34 -0.12 15.92
CA LEU A 11 -22.91 0.13 15.73
C LEU A 11 -22.33 -1.04 14.94
N THR A 12 -22.09 -0.84 13.65
CA THR A 12 -21.32 -1.78 12.83
C THR A 12 -19.85 -1.68 13.23
N LEU A 13 -19.36 -2.67 13.97
CA LEU A 13 -17.93 -2.83 14.22
C LEU A 13 -17.27 -3.35 12.93
N VAL A 14 -16.66 -2.47 12.13
CA VAL A 14 -15.87 -2.88 10.97
C VAL A 14 -14.47 -3.23 11.46
N ALA A 15 -14.16 -4.51 11.53
CA ALA A 15 -12.78 -4.97 11.72
C ALA A 15 -12.03 -4.79 10.40
N ALA A 16 -11.12 -3.80 10.35
CA ALA A 16 -10.18 -3.66 9.24
C ALA A 16 -9.08 -4.72 9.41
N PHE A 17 -9.12 -5.79 8.61
CA PHE A 17 -8.07 -6.81 8.59
C PHE A 17 -6.96 -6.39 7.61
N PRO A 18 -5.68 -6.64 7.94
CA PRO A 18 -4.52 -6.36 7.06
C PRO A 18 -4.44 -7.35 5.88
N ARG A 19 -5.57 -7.64 5.23
CA ARG A 19 -5.70 -8.69 4.21
C ARG A 19 -4.70 -8.48 3.06
N TYR A 20 -4.62 -7.25 2.58
CA TYR A 20 -3.83 -6.91 1.40
C TYR A 20 -2.32 -6.89 1.61
N GLN A 21 -1.83 -6.82 2.86
CA GLN A 21 -0.39 -6.94 3.13
C GLN A 21 0.14 -8.32 2.69
N SER A 22 -0.71 -9.36 2.78
CA SER A 22 -0.38 -10.72 2.31
C SER A 22 -0.58 -10.95 0.81
N ASP A 23 -1.06 -9.93 0.09
CA ASP A 23 -1.39 -10.02 -1.34
C ASP A 23 -0.31 -9.35 -2.23
N ILE A 24 0.76 -8.83 -1.63
CA ILE A 24 1.91 -8.21 -2.32
C ILE A 24 3.24 -8.67 -1.68
N PRO A 25 4.38 -8.61 -2.39
CA PRO A 25 5.69 -8.94 -1.83
C PRO A 25 6.04 -7.97 -0.68
N ASN A 26 6.59 -8.50 0.42
CA ASN A 26 7.04 -7.71 1.58
C ASN A 26 6.02 -6.68 2.12
N GLY A 27 4.71 -6.88 1.93
CA GLY A 27 3.68 -5.88 2.24
C GLY A 27 3.58 -5.49 3.73
N ASP A 28 4.15 -6.29 4.63
CA ASP A 28 4.27 -6.01 6.07
C ASP A 28 5.62 -5.38 6.47
N ARG A 29 6.56 -5.23 5.53
CA ARG A 29 7.97 -4.85 5.75
C ARG A 29 8.47 -3.73 4.83
N VAL A 30 7.57 -2.93 4.28
CA VAL A 30 7.95 -1.74 3.47
C VAL A 30 8.54 -0.67 4.40
N PRO A 31 9.73 -0.13 4.11
CA PRO A 31 10.35 0.91 4.93
C PRO A 31 9.56 2.23 4.88
N HIS A 32 9.61 3.01 5.95
CA HIS A 32 8.97 4.32 6.01
C HIS A 32 9.96 5.41 5.52
N PRO A 33 9.62 6.22 4.49
CA PRO A 33 10.58 7.17 3.90
C PRO A 33 10.97 8.31 4.86
N CYS A 34 10.03 8.77 5.70
CA CYS A 34 10.26 9.90 6.60
C CYS A 34 10.90 9.60 7.96
N ARG A 35 11.00 8.33 8.37
CA ARG A 35 11.49 7.97 9.71
C ARG A 35 11.88 6.51 9.80
N ILE A 36 12.66 6.15 10.81
CA ILE A 36 12.93 4.75 11.14
C ILE A 36 11.60 4.07 11.51
N GLY A 37 11.21 3.05 10.73
CA GLY A 37 9.99 2.30 10.92
C GLY A 37 9.48 1.64 9.64
N LEU A 38 8.33 0.98 9.73
CA LEU A 38 7.67 0.31 8.63
C LEU A 38 6.36 1.01 8.26
N TRP A 39 5.96 0.85 7.00
CA TRP A 39 4.72 1.35 6.43
C TRP A 39 3.78 0.19 6.10
N ILE A 40 3.01 -0.24 7.08
CA ILE A 40 2.13 -1.42 6.96
C ILE A 40 0.88 -1.14 6.11
N GLY A 41 0.58 0.14 5.86
CA GLY A 41 -0.52 0.61 5.03
C GLY A 41 -0.10 0.96 3.61
N VAL A 42 0.60 0.06 2.91
CA VAL A 42 1.29 0.34 1.63
C VAL A 42 0.41 1.03 0.58
N GLY A 43 -0.87 0.67 0.49
CA GLY A 43 -1.81 1.30 -0.45
C GLY A 43 -2.38 2.67 -0.02
N HIS A 44 -1.87 3.28 1.05
CA HIS A 44 -2.41 4.51 1.64
C HIS A 44 -1.30 5.52 1.96
N PHE A 45 -1.63 6.82 1.89
CA PHE A 45 -0.74 7.90 2.35
C PHE A 45 -0.53 7.92 3.87
N ASN A 46 -1.39 7.23 4.63
CA ASN A 46 -1.20 7.01 6.06
C ASN A 46 -0.57 5.64 6.28
N ALA A 47 0.60 5.61 6.93
CA ALA A 47 1.34 4.38 7.25
C ALA A 47 0.54 3.30 7.99
N ASN A 48 -0.54 3.65 8.68
CA ASN A 48 -1.42 2.70 9.37
C ASN A 48 -2.51 2.09 8.47
N GLY A 49 -2.54 2.43 7.17
CA GLY A 49 -3.50 1.87 6.21
C GLY A 49 -4.89 2.50 6.28
N THR A 50 -4.97 3.79 6.61
CA THR A 50 -6.24 4.52 6.75
C THR A 50 -6.28 5.73 5.82
N GLY A 51 -7.47 6.29 5.60
CA GLY A 51 -7.62 7.50 4.80
C GLY A 51 -7.43 7.26 3.29
N PRO A 52 -7.08 8.31 2.53
CA PRO A 52 -6.92 8.23 1.08
C PRO A 52 -5.89 7.17 0.65
N ARG A 53 -6.16 6.52 -0.49
CA ARG A 53 -5.20 5.65 -1.15
C ARG A 53 -4.14 6.50 -1.86
N ASN A 54 -2.91 6.00 -1.86
CA ASN A 54 -1.86 6.53 -2.74
C ASN A 54 -1.97 5.89 -4.12
N GLU A 55 -1.07 6.27 -5.03
CA GLU A 55 -1.06 5.84 -6.42
C GLU A 55 -0.96 4.32 -6.53
N PHE A 56 -0.06 3.69 -5.76
CA PHE A 56 0.00 2.22 -5.64
C PHE A 56 -1.34 1.60 -5.25
N GLY A 57 -1.99 2.12 -4.22
CA GLY A 57 -3.28 1.60 -3.75
C GLY A 57 -4.41 1.77 -4.77
N LEU A 58 -4.33 2.78 -5.64
CA LEU A 58 -5.24 2.96 -6.76
C LEU A 58 -4.97 1.94 -7.86
N ASP A 59 -3.70 1.74 -8.23
CA ASP A 59 -3.27 0.79 -9.25
C ASP A 59 -3.51 -0.66 -8.82
N PHE A 60 -3.22 -0.99 -7.57
CA PHE A 60 -3.51 -2.30 -6.99
C PHE A 60 -5.02 -2.59 -7.01
N ALA A 61 -5.85 -1.60 -6.70
CA ALA A 61 -7.30 -1.75 -6.80
C ALA A 61 -7.77 -1.89 -8.26
N ALA A 62 -7.16 -1.16 -9.20
CA ALA A 62 -7.43 -1.29 -10.64
C ALA A 62 -7.03 -2.67 -11.17
N ALA A 63 -5.98 -3.27 -10.61
CA ALA A 63 -5.57 -4.65 -10.85
C ALA A 63 -6.46 -5.69 -10.13
N GLY A 64 -7.57 -5.27 -9.51
CA GLY A 64 -8.48 -6.18 -8.81
C GLY A 64 -7.95 -6.68 -7.47
N HIS A 65 -6.99 -5.96 -6.87
CA HIS A 65 -6.26 -6.35 -5.65
C HIS A 65 -5.46 -7.64 -5.83
N VAL A 66 -4.81 -7.76 -6.99
CA VAL A 66 -3.94 -8.90 -7.32
C VAL A 66 -2.56 -8.37 -7.70
N TRP A 67 -1.51 -9.00 -7.17
CA TRP A 67 -0.14 -8.80 -7.63
C TRP A 67 0.03 -9.39 -9.04
N THR A 68 -0.25 -8.57 -10.05
CA THR A 68 -0.10 -8.95 -11.45
C THR A 68 1.28 -8.54 -11.96
N GLN A 69 1.79 -9.20 -13.01
CA GLN A 69 3.02 -8.73 -13.68
C GLN A 69 2.91 -7.28 -14.17
N THR A 70 1.73 -6.86 -14.64
CA THR A 70 1.50 -5.47 -15.05
C THR A 70 1.68 -4.50 -13.89
N LEU A 71 1.09 -4.79 -12.74
CA LEU A 71 1.27 -3.96 -11.54
C LEU A 71 2.73 -4.00 -11.06
N CYS A 72 3.36 -5.17 -11.08
CA CYS A 72 4.74 -5.34 -10.63
C CYS A 72 5.74 -4.51 -11.46
N PHE A 73 5.62 -4.50 -12.79
CA PHE A 73 6.48 -3.67 -13.66
C PHE A 73 6.04 -2.21 -13.76
N GLN A 74 4.93 -1.83 -13.13
CA GLN A 74 4.47 -0.44 -13.13
C GLN A 74 5.29 0.36 -12.12
N ASP A 75 5.56 1.61 -12.45
CA ASP A 75 6.12 2.64 -11.56
C ASP A 75 4.94 3.53 -11.14
N SER A 76 4.32 3.19 -10.01
CA SER A 76 3.05 3.78 -9.58
C SER A 76 3.23 5.22 -9.08
N ASP A 77 4.33 5.51 -8.39
CA ASP A 77 4.69 6.80 -7.82
C ASP A 77 5.84 7.51 -8.55
N LYS A 78 6.10 7.11 -9.79
CA LYS A 78 6.82 7.87 -10.82
C LYS A 78 8.17 8.40 -10.36
N ASP A 79 8.83 7.67 -9.47
CA ASP A 79 10.17 7.99 -9.00
C ASP A 79 11.26 7.34 -9.87
N GLY A 80 10.84 6.51 -10.83
CA GLY A 80 11.69 5.83 -11.80
C GLY A 80 12.02 4.39 -11.43
N ILE A 81 11.47 3.86 -10.34
CA ILE A 81 11.65 2.48 -9.89
C ILE A 81 10.31 1.74 -10.04
N SER A 82 10.34 0.47 -10.48
CA SER A 82 9.10 -0.31 -10.58
C SER A 82 8.67 -0.84 -9.21
N ASN A 83 7.36 -0.97 -9.00
CA ASN A 83 6.75 -1.52 -7.79
C ASN A 83 7.42 -2.84 -7.36
N GLY A 84 7.76 -3.70 -8.32
CA GLY A 84 8.47 -4.95 -8.11
C GLY A 84 9.89 -4.76 -7.59
N GLU A 85 10.69 -3.88 -8.20
CA GLU A 85 12.02 -3.57 -7.70
C GLU A 85 11.99 -3.05 -6.25
N GLU A 86 11.03 -2.20 -5.93
CA GLU A 86 10.90 -1.61 -4.60
C GLU A 86 10.42 -2.59 -3.54
N LEU A 87 9.46 -3.45 -3.89
CA LEU A 87 8.91 -4.47 -2.98
C LEU A 87 9.75 -5.75 -2.94
N GLY A 88 10.86 -5.82 -3.67
CA GLY A 88 11.78 -6.96 -3.66
C GLY A 88 11.42 -8.10 -4.61
N ASP A 89 10.55 -7.86 -5.60
CA ASP A 89 10.22 -8.75 -6.72
C ASP A 89 10.62 -8.14 -8.10
N PRO A 90 11.91 -7.87 -8.35
CA PRO A 90 12.36 -7.14 -9.55
C PRO A 90 12.11 -7.90 -10.88
N ASN A 91 11.89 -9.21 -10.80
CA ASN A 91 11.63 -10.05 -11.96
C ASN A 91 10.14 -10.43 -12.10
N CYS A 92 9.27 -9.92 -11.23
CA CYS A 92 7.84 -10.21 -11.21
C CYS A 92 7.49 -11.70 -11.15
N LEU A 93 8.20 -12.43 -10.29
CA LEU A 93 8.07 -13.86 -10.05
C LEU A 93 7.36 -14.19 -8.75
N TRP A 94 7.15 -13.21 -7.87
CA TRP A 94 6.48 -13.44 -6.60
C TRP A 94 5.03 -13.88 -6.81
N THR A 95 4.62 -14.85 -6.02
CA THR A 95 3.24 -15.27 -5.88
C THR A 95 2.92 -15.39 -4.40
N LYS A 96 1.64 -15.33 -4.04
CA LYS A 96 1.19 -15.44 -2.64
C LYS A 96 1.67 -16.68 -1.90
N ASN A 97 2.02 -17.75 -2.63
CA ASN A 97 2.52 -19.00 -2.06
C ASN A 97 4.00 -19.25 -2.38
N SER A 98 4.73 -18.24 -2.86
CA SER A 98 6.16 -18.37 -3.08
C SER A 98 6.87 -18.55 -1.74
N PHE A 99 7.75 -19.55 -1.68
CA PHE A 99 8.57 -19.84 -0.51
C PHE A 99 10.01 -19.35 -0.67
N ASP A 100 10.33 -18.75 -1.82
CA ASP A 100 11.65 -18.22 -2.10
C ASP A 100 11.91 -17.01 -1.19
N ASP A 101 13.17 -16.87 -0.76
CA ASP A 101 13.63 -15.67 -0.08
C ASP A 101 13.79 -14.55 -1.12
N PHE A 102 12.73 -13.76 -1.29
CA PHE A 102 12.78 -12.54 -2.08
C PHE A 102 13.61 -11.48 -1.34
N PRO A 103 14.35 -10.61 -2.06
CA PRO A 103 14.97 -9.42 -1.50
C PRO A 103 14.02 -8.63 -0.60
N ALA A 104 14.57 -7.96 0.41
CA ALA A 104 13.79 -7.04 1.23
C ALA A 104 13.31 -5.83 0.41
N ALA A 105 12.16 -5.28 0.81
CA ALA A 105 11.69 -4.01 0.24
C ALA A 105 12.69 -2.87 0.56
N THR A 106 12.96 -2.01 -0.41
CA THR A 106 13.98 -0.95 -0.30
C THR A 106 13.39 0.45 -0.18
N THR A 107 12.27 0.72 -0.85
CA THR A 107 11.54 1.99 -0.89
C THR A 107 10.03 1.71 -0.88
N HIS A 108 9.22 2.75 -0.93
CA HIS A 108 7.77 2.64 -0.87
C HIS A 108 7.12 2.82 -2.26
N PRO A 109 6.36 1.84 -2.80
CA PRO A 109 5.88 1.82 -4.20
C PRO A 109 4.76 2.80 -4.58
N GLY A 110 4.50 3.74 -3.68
CA GLY A 110 3.35 4.62 -3.71
C GLY A 110 3.65 5.96 -3.07
N ILE A 111 4.91 6.23 -2.73
CA ILE A 111 5.41 7.49 -2.20
C ILE A 111 6.67 7.80 -2.99
N CYS A 112 6.62 8.82 -3.85
CA CYS A 112 7.75 9.20 -4.69
C CYS A 112 8.96 9.54 -3.81
N GLU A 113 10.08 8.85 -4.03
CA GLU A 113 11.32 9.03 -3.27
C GLU A 113 12.48 9.55 -4.14
N PRO A 114 13.36 10.44 -3.62
CA PRO A 114 13.33 11.01 -2.28
C PRO A 114 12.21 12.03 -2.10
N VAL A 115 11.54 11.95 -0.95
CA VAL A 115 10.49 12.91 -0.55
C VAL A 115 11.05 14.34 -0.60
N ASP A 116 10.21 15.28 -1.01
CA ASP A 116 10.54 16.71 -1.21
C ASP A 116 11.51 17.02 -2.37
N HIS A 117 11.98 16.02 -3.13
CA HIS A 117 12.77 16.29 -4.33
C HIS A 117 11.90 16.92 -5.43
N PRO A 118 12.40 17.88 -6.25
CA PRO A 118 11.60 18.53 -7.30
C PRO A 118 10.88 17.60 -8.27
N HIS A 119 11.42 16.41 -8.54
CA HIS A 119 10.77 15.42 -9.39
C HIS A 119 9.51 14.80 -8.75
N CYS A 120 9.39 14.81 -7.42
CA CYS A 120 8.24 14.33 -6.66
C CYS A 120 7.20 15.42 -6.37
N SER A 121 7.41 16.66 -6.82
CA SER A 121 6.52 17.80 -6.55
C SER A 121 5.08 17.64 -7.06
N TRP A 122 4.83 16.65 -7.92
CA TRP A 122 3.49 16.32 -8.41
C TRP A 122 2.67 15.53 -7.37
N GLN A 123 3.33 14.78 -6.49
CA GLN A 123 2.70 14.04 -5.41
C GLN A 123 2.64 14.95 -4.19
N ALA A 124 1.44 15.32 -3.75
CA ALA A 124 1.24 16.22 -2.62
C ALA A 124 1.44 15.50 -1.27
N PHE A 125 2.59 14.83 -1.12
CA PHE A 125 3.02 14.13 0.08
C PHE A 125 4.29 14.78 0.63
N THR A 126 4.34 14.97 1.94
CA THR A 126 5.55 15.41 2.64
C THR A 126 5.73 14.58 3.91
N CYS A 127 6.98 14.55 4.36
CA CYS A 127 7.27 14.29 5.76
C CYS A 127 6.88 15.50 6.64
#